data_AF-A0A957JG56-F1
#
_entry.id   AF-A0A957JG56-F1
#
_cell.length_a   1.000
_cell.length_b   1.000
_cell.length_c   1.000
_cell.angle_alpha   90.00
_cell.angle_beta   90.00
_cell.angle_gamma   90.00
#
_symmetry.space_group_name_H-M   'P 1'
#
loop_
_entity.id
_entity.type
_entity.pdbx_description
1 polymer ?
#
loop_
_entity_poly.entity_id
_entity_poly.type
_entity_poly.pdbx_seq_one_letter_code
_entity_poly.pdbx_strand_id
1 'polypeptide(L)'
;MENTGNITLSLHDIMDDVGTNLSGVAYDLAPGATADTVALGLTISETVTTDTTNTVVWTAYLVTGASATASSTASVTEAPTAVTLSSFGVDSPAPLLLLVVTLAALLVGLGLLLRRRSQLL
;
A
#
# COMPACT_ATOMS: atom_id res chain seq x y z
N MET A 1 15.65 -17.36 1.78
CA MET A 1 15.94 -17.91 3.11
C MET A 1 17.27 -18.64 3.04
N GLU A 2 18.15 -18.44 4.02
CA GLU A 2 19.48 -19.05 4.10
C GLU A 2 19.57 -19.92 5.35
N ASN A 3 20.08 -21.15 5.23
CA ASN A 3 20.35 -22.00 6.40
C ASN A 3 21.77 -21.74 6.93
N THR A 4 21.88 -20.89 7.95
CA THR A 4 23.15 -20.59 8.62
C THR A 4 23.52 -21.59 9.72
N GLY A 5 22.72 -22.65 9.89
CA GLY A 5 22.94 -23.71 10.88
C GLY A 5 23.82 -24.85 10.35
N ASN A 6 23.89 -25.95 11.12
CA ASN A 6 24.65 -27.15 10.75
C ASN A 6 23.76 -28.38 10.47
N ILE A 7 22.43 -28.19 10.46
CA ILE A 7 21.43 -29.25 10.25
C ILE A 7 20.66 -28.95 8.97
N THR A 8 20.49 -29.94 8.10
CA THR A 8 19.58 -29.86 6.95
C THR A 8 18.13 -29.86 7.45
N LEU A 9 17.32 -28.92 6.97
CA LEU A 9 15.88 -28.84 7.25
C LEU A 9 15.12 -29.27 6.00
N SER A 10 14.17 -30.20 6.14
CA SER A 10 13.57 -30.91 5.00
C SER A 10 12.10 -30.54 4.73
N LEU A 11 11.45 -29.85 5.67
CA LEU A 11 10.08 -29.38 5.54
C LEU A 11 10.00 -27.88 5.73
N HIS A 12 9.09 -27.26 4.97
CA HIS A 12 8.92 -25.82 4.96
C HIS A 12 7.45 -25.43 4.98
N ASP A 13 7.13 -24.51 5.88
CA ASP A 13 5.85 -23.80 5.93
C ASP A 13 6.09 -22.33 5.61
N ILE A 14 5.17 -21.74 4.85
CA ILE A 14 5.13 -20.31 4.54
C ILE A 14 3.78 -19.78 5.03
N MET A 15 3.82 -18.85 5.98
CA MET A 15 2.67 -18.12 6.46
C MET A 15 2.72 -16.70 5.88
N ASP A 16 1.75 -16.32 5.08
CA ASP A 16 1.58 -15.03 4.43
C ASP A 16 0.27 -14.41 4.94
N ASP A 17 0.34 -13.21 5.53
CA ASP A 17 -0.82 -12.55 6.14
C ASP A 17 -1.81 -11.96 5.12
N VAL A 18 -1.39 -11.82 3.86
CA VAL A 18 -2.17 -11.26 2.76
C VAL A 18 -2.47 -12.32 1.71
N GLY A 19 -1.55 -13.24 1.47
CA GLY A 19 -1.58 -14.22 0.39
C GLY A 19 -1.85 -15.66 0.83
N THR A 20 -1.24 -16.60 0.10
CA THR A 20 -1.47 -18.04 0.29
C THR A 20 -0.48 -18.64 1.27
N ASN A 21 -1.01 -19.36 2.26
CA ASN A 21 -0.22 -20.17 3.17
C ASN A 21 0.12 -21.52 2.55
N LEU A 22 1.37 -21.95 2.73
CA LEU A 22 1.85 -23.26 2.33
C LEU A 22 2.34 -24.02 3.57
N SER A 23 2.11 -25.32 3.60
CA SER A 23 2.54 -26.17 4.70
C SER A 23 3.06 -27.50 4.21
N GLY A 24 4.12 -28.00 4.85
CA GLY A 24 4.71 -29.29 4.60
C GLY A 24 5.41 -29.40 3.25
N VAL A 25 5.91 -28.29 2.70
CA VAL A 25 6.65 -28.30 1.43
C VAL A 25 7.97 -29.05 1.64
N ALA A 26 8.13 -30.18 0.95
CA ALA A 26 9.33 -31.01 1.04
C ALA A 26 10.46 -30.41 0.19
N TYR A 27 11.53 -29.96 0.85
CA TYR A 27 12.74 -29.47 0.20
C TYR A 27 13.90 -29.56 1.19
N ASP A 28 15.04 -30.11 0.76
CA ASP A 28 16.21 -30.24 1.63
C ASP A 28 17.08 -28.98 1.57
N LEU A 29 16.95 -28.13 2.59
CA LEU A 29 17.79 -26.95 2.75
C LEU A 29 19.02 -27.29 3.59
N ALA A 30 20.09 -27.71 2.92
CA ALA A 30 21.37 -28.06 3.54
C ALA A 30 22.05 -26.85 4.21
N PRO A 31 22.99 -27.07 5.16
CA PRO A 31 23.83 -26.01 5.73
C PRO A 31 24.52 -25.15 4.66
N GLY A 32 24.40 -23.83 4.78
CA GLY A 32 24.95 -22.83 3.85
C GLY A 32 24.17 -22.68 2.54
N ALA A 33 23.09 -23.44 2.33
CA ALA A 33 22.26 -23.30 1.14
C ALA A 33 21.22 -22.17 1.33
N THR A 34 20.74 -21.67 0.19
CA THR A 34 19.65 -20.69 0.11
C THR A 34 18.49 -21.24 -0.69
N ALA A 35 17.27 -20.96 -0.26
CA ALA A 35 16.05 -21.24 -1.00
C ALA A 35 15.16 -20.00 -1.10
N ASP A 36 14.41 -19.93 -2.20
CA ASP A 36 13.31 -19.00 -2.40
C ASP A 36 12.11 -19.77 -2.97
N THR A 37 10.95 -19.10 -3.07
CA THR A 37 9.72 -19.71 -3.58
C THR A 37 9.84 -20.15 -5.03
N VAL A 38 10.66 -19.48 -5.83
CA VAL A 38 10.87 -19.81 -7.25
C VAL A 38 11.67 -21.11 -7.38
N ALA A 39 12.73 -21.27 -6.61
CA ALA A 39 13.54 -22.49 -6.55
C ALA A 39 12.73 -23.70 -6.06
N LEU A 40 11.70 -23.45 -5.27
CA LEU A 40 10.74 -24.47 -4.81
C LEU A 40 9.64 -24.77 -5.85
N GLY A 41 9.63 -24.08 -7.00
CA GLY A 41 8.57 -24.23 -8.01
C GLY A 41 7.22 -23.68 -7.58
N LEU A 42 7.20 -22.81 -6.55
CA LEU A 42 6.00 -22.22 -5.99
C LEU A 42 5.75 -20.87 -6.65
N THR A 43 4.55 -20.69 -7.17
CA THR A 43 4.06 -19.37 -7.60
C THR A 43 3.02 -18.90 -6.59
N ILE A 44 3.38 -17.88 -5.82
CA ILE A 44 2.51 -17.26 -4.81
C ILE A 44 2.29 -15.82 -5.24
N SER A 45 1.04 -15.44 -5.44
CA SER A 45 0.66 -14.10 -5.89
C SER A 45 -0.70 -13.73 -5.33
N GLU A 46 -0.82 -12.50 -4.85
CA GLU A 46 -2.08 -11.92 -4.37
C GLU A 46 -2.29 -10.55 -5.01
N THR A 47 -3.55 -10.17 -5.28
CA THR A 47 -3.89 -8.85 -5.82
C THR A 47 -4.50 -8.00 -4.72
N VAL A 48 -3.89 -6.85 -4.44
CA VAL A 48 -4.37 -5.87 -3.46
C VAL A 48 -4.79 -4.58 -4.17
N THR A 49 -5.87 -3.95 -3.70
CA THR A 49 -6.45 -2.72 -4.29
C THR A 49 -6.37 -1.50 -3.36
N THR A 50 -5.68 -1.65 -2.24
CA THR A 50 -5.49 -0.61 -1.24
C THR A 50 -4.08 -0.72 -0.67
N ASP A 51 -3.65 0.32 0.05
CA ASP A 51 -2.44 0.27 0.86
C ASP A 51 -2.40 -1.00 1.71
N THR A 52 -1.36 -1.80 1.50
CA THR A 52 -1.24 -3.11 2.12
C THR A 52 0.19 -3.32 2.59
N THR A 53 0.34 -3.81 3.82
CA THR A 53 1.59 -4.36 4.32
C THR A 53 1.42 -5.86 4.45
N ASN A 54 2.26 -6.62 3.77
CA ASN A 54 2.33 -8.07 3.84
C ASN A 54 3.53 -8.48 4.71
N THR A 55 3.31 -9.34 5.69
CA THR A 55 4.34 -10.04 6.45
C THR A 55 4.30 -11.54 6.16
N VAL A 56 5.43 -12.05 5.67
CA VAL A 56 5.66 -13.48 5.42
C VAL A 56 6.58 -14.06 6.49
N VAL A 57 6.19 -15.21 7.05
CA VAL A 57 6.99 -16.02 7.96
C VAL A 57 7.28 -17.36 7.30
N TRP A 58 8.57 -17.66 7.11
CA TRP A 58 9.05 -18.96 6.67
C TRP A 58 9.50 -19.77 7.88
N THR A 59 8.89 -20.94 8.07
CA THR A 59 9.35 -21.95 9.04
C THR A 59 9.99 -23.12 8.31
N ALA A 60 11.23 -23.47 8.66
CA ALA A 60 11.92 -24.65 8.17
C ALA A 60 12.13 -25.62 9.32
N TYR A 61 11.82 -26.90 9.13
CA TYR A 61 11.84 -27.88 10.21
C TYR A 61 12.09 -29.31 9.73
N LEU A 62 12.42 -30.17 10.69
CA LEU A 62 12.33 -31.63 10.56
C LEU A 62 11.04 -32.10 11.24
N VAL A 63 10.47 -33.22 10.77
CA VAL A 63 9.29 -33.85 11.41
C VAL A 63 9.52 -34.06 12.91
N THR A 64 10.77 -34.31 13.30
CA THR A 64 11.19 -34.41 14.69
C THR A 64 12.46 -33.60 14.93
N GLY A 65 12.40 -32.66 15.88
CA GLY A 65 13.59 -31.97 16.38
C GLY A 65 13.75 -30.53 15.87
N ALA A 66 14.71 -30.32 14.97
CA ALA A 66 15.19 -28.99 14.62
C ALA A 66 14.13 -28.17 13.87
N SER A 67 14.03 -26.88 14.22
CA SER A 67 13.25 -25.90 13.48
C SER A 67 13.92 -24.53 13.54
N ALA A 68 13.66 -23.72 12.51
CA ALA A 68 14.10 -22.35 12.41
C ALA A 68 13.04 -21.51 11.70
N THR A 69 12.94 -20.23 12.05
CA THR A 69 12.01 -19.29 11.45
C THR A 69 12.71 -18.05 10.94
N ALA A 70 12.18 -17.46 9.87
CA ALA A 70 12.60 -16.17 9.35
C ALA A 70 11.35 -15.39 8.92
N SER A 71 11.36 -14.07 9.12
CA SER A 71 10.27 -13.19 8.70
C SER A 71 10.75 -12.09 7.76
N SER A 72 9.87 -11.65 6.87
CA SER A 72 10.09 -10.53 5.97
C SER A 72 8.78 -9.76 5.78
N THR A 73 8.87 -8.43 5.72
CA THR A 73 7.71 -7.55 5.53
C THR A 73 7.92 -6.69 4.30
N ALA A 74 6.86 -6.49 3.52
CA ALA A 74 6.82 -5.60 2.37
C ALA A 74 5.53 -4.77 2.37
N SER A 75 5.59 -3.53 1.90
CA SER A 75 4.42 -2.65 1.83
C SER A 75 4.25 -2.09 0.42
N VAL A 76 2.99 -1.98 -0.01
CA VAL A 76 2.57 -1.32 -1.24
C VAL A 76 1.60 -0.20 -0.85
N THR A 77 1.80 0.97 -1.42
CA THR A 77 0.94 2.15 -1.25
C THR A 77 0.35 2.52 -2.60
N GLU A 78 -0.97 2.63 -2.69
CA GLU A 78 -1.66 3.12 -3.87
C GLU A 78 -1.46 4.63 -3.99
N ALA A 79 -1.01 5.07 -5.17
CA ALA A 79 -0.98 6.49 -5.48
C ALA A 79 -2.42 6.99 -5.73
N PRO A 80 -2.80 8.18 -5.24
CA PRO A 80 -4.14 8.70 -5.48
C PRO A 80 -4.37 8.94 -6.98
N THR A 81 -5.35 8.25 -7.55
CA THR A 81 -5.78 8.47 -8.94
C THR A 81 -6.66 9.72 -8.99
N ALA A 82 -6.07 10.89 -9.25
CA ALA A 82 -6.84 12.11 -9.48
C ALA A 82 -7.58 12.01 -10.82
N VAL A 83 -8.90 11.76 -10.77
CA VAL A 83 -9.76 11.84 -11.96
C VAL A 83 -10.10 13.31 -12.21
N THR A 84 -9.45 13.92 -13.19
CA THR A 84 -9.85 15.25 -13.67
C THR A 84 -11.08 15.11 -14.55
N LEU A 85 -12.25 15.50 -14.02
CA LEU A 85 -13.43 15.69 -14.84
C LEU A 85 -13.18 16.89 -15.76
N SER A 86 -12.87 16.63 -17.03
CA SER A 86 -12.97 17.67 -18.05
C SER A 86 -14.46 17.96 -18.20
N SER A 87 -14.88 19.17 -17.84
CA SER A 87 -16.27 19.60 -18.00
C SER A 87 -16.77 19.23 -19.40
N PHE A 88 -17.89 18.52 -19.50
CA PHE A 88 -18.59 18.41 -20.77
C PHE A 88 -18.91 19.83 -21.22
N GLY A 89 -18.37 20.22 -22.39
CA GLY A 89 -18.70 21.49 -23.01
C GLY A 89 -20.21 21.55 -23.20
N VAL A 90 -20.86 22.49 -22.52
CA VAL A 90 -22.20 22.92 -22.90
C VAL A 90 -22.08 23.74 -24.18
N ASP A 91 -21.82 23.08 -25.31
CA ASP A 91 -21.97 23.70 -26.62
C ASP A 91 -23.46 23.71 -26.97
N SER A 92 -24.17 24.68 -26.39
CA SER A 92 -25.50 25.08 -26.87
C SER A 92 -25.63 26.59 -26.71
N PRO A 93 -25.66 27.37 -27.80
CA PRO A 93 -25.88 28.79 -27.72
C PRO A 93 -27.39 29.06 -27.66
N ALA A 94 -27.92 29.35 -26.48
CA ALA A 94 -29.21 30.02 -26.32
C ALA A 94 -29.26 30.82 -24.99
N PRO A 95 -30.01 31.94 -24.93
CA PRO A 95 -29.53 33.18 -24.32
C PRO A 95 -29.73 33.30 -22.80
N LEU A 96 -28.94 34.24 -22.25
CA LEU A 96 -28.94 34.78 -20.88
C LEU A 96 -30.33 34.93 -20.24
N LEU A 97 -30.50 34.32 -19.07
CA LEU A 97 -31.49 34.74 -18.08
C LEU A 97 -30.77 34.93 -16.74
N LEU A 98 -30.53 36.20 -16.43
CA LEU A 98 -29.94 36.66 -15.18
C LEU A 98 -30.94 36.44 -14.03
N LEU A 99 -30.63 35.52 -13.12
CA LEU A 99 -31.32 35.41 -11.82
C LEU A 99 -30.30 35.64 -10.71
N VAL A 100 -30.33 36.84 -10.12
CA VAL A 100 -29.55 37.19 -8.93
C VAL A 100 -30.23 36.58 -7.71
N VAL A 101 -29.56 35.67 -7.01
CA VAL A 101 -29.91 35.28 -5.64
C VAL A 101 -28.68 35.49 -4.76
N THR A 102 -28.64 36.62 -4.05
CA THR A 102 -27.63 36.90 -3.02
C THR A 102 -28.08 36.30 -1.69
N LEU A 103 -27.30 35.38 -1.12
CA LEU A 103 -27.36 35.12 0.32
C LEU A 103 -26.07 34.45 0.83
N ALA A 104 -25.29 35.20 1.61
CA ALA A 104 -24.65 34.69 2.85
C ALA A 104 -23.92 35.83 3.55
N ALA A 105 -24.42 36.20 4.73
CA ALA A 105 -23.60 36.84 5.75
C ALA A 105 -22.71 35.77 6.39
N LEU A 106 -21.40 36.02 6.53
CA LEU A 106 -20.72 35.65 7.77
C LEU A 106 -19.59 36.62 8.08
N LEU A 107 -19.62 37.02 9.34
CA LEU A 107 -18.94 38.10 10.00
C LEU A 107 -17.59 37.58 10.57
N VAL A 108 -16.68 38.53 10.79
CA VAL A 108 -15.55 38.50 11.75
C VAL A 108 -14.23 37.89 11.27
N GLY A 109 -13.22 38.75 11.15
CA GLY A 109 -11.82 38.34 10.97
C GLY A 109 -10.85 39.50 10.87
N LEU A 110 -10.92 40.42 11.82
CA LEU A 110 -9.85 41.31 12.29
C LEU A 110 -8.48 41.23 11.55
N GLY A 111 -8.09 42.30 10.85
CA GLY A 111 -6.68 42.60 10.61
C GLY A 111 -6.27 42.78 9.15
N LEU A 112 -6.46 43.98 8.61
CA LEU A 112 -5.31 44.77 8.15
C LEU A 112 -5.75 46.23 7.98
N LEU A 113 -5.69 46.90 9.11
CA LEU A 113 -5.48 48.33 9.24
C LEU A 113 -4.33 48.77 8.29
N LEU A 114 -4.35 50.04 7.89
CA LEU A 114 -3.30 50.80 7.17
C LEU A 114 -3.31 50.76 5.63
N ARG A 115 -4.26 51.49 5.03
CA ARG A 115 -3.86 52.60 4.14
C ARG A 115 -4.48 53.90 4.63
N ARG A 116 -3.79 54.42 5.64
CA ARG A 116 -3.89 55.78 6.14
C ARG A 116 -3.60 56.77 5.01
N ARG A 117 -4.41 57.84 5.01
CA ARG A 117 -4.10 59.22 4.61
C ARG A 117 -4.22 59.61 3.14
N SER A 118 -4.81 60.81 3.01
CA SER A 118 -4.62 61.82 1.97
C SER A 118 -5.75 61.80 0.93
N GLN A 119 -6.60 62.83 0.74
CA GLN A 119 -6.48 64.27 0.97
C GLN A 119 -7.85 64.95 0.66
N LEU A 120 -8.11 66.10 1.30
CA LEU A 120 -8.78 67.32 0.74
C LEU A 120 -10.24 67.17 0.24
N LEU A 121 -11.24 67.97 0.61
CA LEU A 121 -11.33 69.34 1.14
C LEU A 121 -12.66 69.45 1.90
#